data_AF-B0W388-F1
#
_entry.id   AF-B0W388-F1
#
_cell.length_a   1.000
_cell.length_b   1.000
_cell.length_c   1.000
_cell.angle_alpha   90.00
_cell.angle_beta   90.00
_cell.angle_gamma   90.00
#
_symmetry.space_group_name_H-M   'P 1'
#
loop_
_entity.id
_entity.type
_entity.pdbx_description
1 polymer ?
#
loop_
_entity_poly.entity_id
_entity_poly.type
_entity_poly.pdbx_seq_one_letter_code
_entity_poly.pdbx_strand_id
1 'polypeptide(L)'
;MWHNTEFETVQNSRGQFVVVFQNYRYGKDKQRFEQGQPVMSWRCTSKNSGCMARIATRGYNLLKAFGRPHNHPPPVPCRKNLRKKIKKERSPTPEYPALASVMIL
;
A
#
# COMPACT_ATOMS: atom_id res chain seq x y z
N MET A 1 3.77 -6.66 -18.96
CA MET A 1 4.87 -5.67 -18.92
C MET A 1 5.03 -5.16 -17.48
N TRP A 2 6.16 -4.55 -17.12
CA TRP A 2 6.30 -3.85 -15.83
C TRP A 2 5.79 -2.41 -15.97
N HIS A 3 5.05 -1.93 -14.98
CA HIS A 3 4.50 -0.59 -14.95
C HIS A 3 5.03 0.13 -13.69
N ASN A 4 5.40 1.40 -13.84
CA ASN A 4 5.64 2.27 -12.70
C ASN A 4 4.26 2.75 -12.22
N THR A 5 3.76 2.18 -11.13
CA THR A 5 2.42 2.46 -10.66
C THR A 5 2.40 2.37 -9.15
N GLU A 6 1.67 3.30 -8.53
CA GLU A 6 1.51 3.35 -7.09
C GLU A 6 0.66 2.18 -6.60
N PHE A 7 1.14 1.54 -5.54
CA PHE A 7 0.40 0.55 -4.79
C PHE A 7 0.72 0.73 -3.31
N GLU A 8 -0.24 0.44 -2.45
CA GLU A 8 -0.02 0.56 -1.01
C GLU A 8 0.40 -0.79 -0.45
N THR A 9 1.39 -0.79 0.44
CA THR A 9 1.70 -1.96 1.27
C THR A 9 1.13 -1.74 2.66
N VAL A 10 0.26 -2.64 3.09
CA VAL A 10 -0.41 -2.57 4.38
C VAL A 10 -0.01 -3.78 5.20
N GLN A 11 0.49 -3.55 6.41
CA GLN A 11 0.74 -4.63 7.35
C GLN A 11 -0.57 -5.03 8.04
N ASN A 12 -0.87 -6.33 8.05
CA ASN A 12 -2.01 -6.86 8.80
C ASN A 12 -1.67 -7.01 10.30
N SER A 13 -2.67 -7.31 11.13
CA SER A 13 -2.48 -7.51 12.57
C SER A 13 -1.58 -8.69 12.93
N ARG A 14 -1.30 -9.59 11.99
CA ARG A 14 -0.39 -10.73 12.13
C ARG A 14 1.02 -10.41 11.62
N GLY A 15 1.31 -9.14 11.34
CA GLY A 15 2.61 -8.68 10.86
C GLY A 15 2.88 -8.97 9.37
N GLN A 16 1.95 -9.58 8.64
CA GLN A 16 2.14 -9.89 7.22
C GLN A 16 1.74 -8.72 6.33
N PHE A 17 2.53 -8.47 5.28
CA PHE A 17 2.24 -7.43 4.31
C PHE A 17 1.20 -7.89 3.27
N VAL A 18 0.35 -6.96 2.89
CA VAL A 18 -0.67 -7.07 1.85
C VAL A 18 -0.48 -5.90 0.89
N VAL A 19 -0.54 -6.17 -0.41
CA VAL A 19 -0.53 -5.11 -1.43
C VAL A 19 -1.97 -4.72 -1.74
N VAL A 20 -2.24 -3.42 -1.79
CA VAL A 20 -3.50 -2.85 -2.26
C VAL A 20 -3.25 -2.15 -3.59
N PHE A 21 -3.96 -2.60 -4.62
CA PHE A 21 -3.86 -2.06 -5.98
C PHE A 21 -5.24 -2.08 -6.64
N GLN A 22 -5.67 -0.97 -7.22
CA GLN A 22 -7.00 -0.81 -7.84
C GLN A 22 -8.15 -1.30 -6.93
N ASN A 23 -8.08 -0.95 -5.64
CA ASN A 23 -9.07 -1.36 -4.61
C ASN A 23 -9.14 -2.87 -4.33
N TYR A 24 -8.29 -3.69 -4.95
CA TYR A 24 -8.13 -5.10 -4.63
C TYR A 24 -6.98 -5.33 -3.65
N ARG A 25 -7.08 -6.41 -2.88
CA ARG A 25 -6.06 -6.82 -1.91
C ARG A 25 -5.37 -8.08 -2.37
N TYR A 26 -4.04 -8.09 -2.26
CA TYR A 26 -3.21 -9.19 -2.68
C TYR A 26 -2.32 -9.63 -1.52
N GLY A 27 -2.43 -10.91 -1.14
CA GLY A 27 -1.56 -11.52 -0.15
C GLY A 27 -0.28 -12.06 -0.80
N LYS A 28 0.80 -12.14 -0.02
CA LYS A 28 2.08 -12.74 -0.46
C LYS A 28 1.84 -14.18 -0.93
N ASP A 29 2.33 -14.51 -2.12
CA ASP A 29 2.25 -15.86 -2.70
C ASP A 29 3.66 -16.48 -2.74
N LYS A 30 4.58 -15.87 -3.51
CA LYS A 30 5.95 -16.38 -3.69
C LYS A 30 6.95 -15.24 -3.80
N GLN A 31 8.20 -15.50 -3.44
CA GLN A 31 9.32 -14.60 -3.69
C GLN A 31 10.30 -15.31 -4.62
N ARG A 32 10.80 -14.58 -5.62
CA ARG A 32 11.80 -15.07 -6.59
C ARG A 32 12.88 -14.00 -6.77
N PHE A 33 14.01 -14.40 -7.34
CA PHE A 33 15.04 -13.48 -7.79
C PHE A 33 15.05 -13.47 -9.32
N GLU A 34 14.91 -12.29 -9.92
CA GLU A 34 15.00 -12.09 -11.36
C GLU A 34 16.03 -10.98 -11.61
N GLN A 35 17.03 -11.23 -12.46
CA GLN A 35 18.07 -10.26 -12.80
C GLN A 35 18.75 -9.62 -11.57
N GLY A 36 19.04 -10.44 -10.55
CA GLY A 36 19.69 -9.99 -9.31
C GLY A 36 18.80 -9.16 -8.38
N GLN A 37 17.49 -9.08 -8.62
CA GLN A 37 16.55 -8.31 -7.81
C GLN A 37 15.40 -9.18 -7.28
N PRO A 38 14.92 -8.93 -6.04
CA PRO A 38 13.79 -9.66 -5.49
C PRO A 38 12.49 -9.25 -6.19
N VAL A 39 11.77 -10.25 -6.68
CA VAL A 39 10.44 -10.13 -7.27
C VAL A 39 9.44 -10.84 -6.38
N MET A 40 8.47 -10.06 -5.88
CA MET A 40 7.42 -10.55 -5.00
C MET A 40 6.17 -10.84 -5.82
N SER A 41 5.70 -12.08 -5.81
CA SER A 41 4.41 -12.47 -6.40
C SER A 41 3.32 -12.39 -5.34
N TRP A 42 2.20 -11.79 -5.72
CA TRP A 42 1.04 -11.61 -4.87
C TRP A 42 -0.20 -12.17 -5.55
N ARG A 43 -1.08 -12.78 -4.76
CA ARG A 43 -2.34 -13.36 -5.23
C ARG A 43 -3.51 -12.68 -4.55
N CYS A 44 -4.60 -12.48 -5.27
CA CYS A 44 -5.82 -11.93 -4.70
C CYS A 44 -6.22 -12.66 -3.41
N THR A 45 -6.62 -11.91 -2.38
CA THR A 45 -7.04 -12.49 -1.10
C THR A 45 -8.32 -13.32 -1.23
N SER A 46 -9.16 -13.05 -2.23
CA SER A 46 -10.36 -13.84 -2.55
C SER A 46 -10.05 -15.13 -3.32
N LYS A 47 -8.81 -15.66 -3.21
CA LYS A 47 -8.43 -16.94 -3.82
C LYS A 47 -9.33 -18.12 -3.39
N ASN A 48 -9.87 -18.07 -2.17
CA ASN A 48 -10.77 -19.10 -1.65
C ASN A 48 -12.15 -19.08 -2.33
N SER A 49 -12.53 -17.97 -2.97
CA SER A 49 -13.73 -17.87 -3.83
C SER A 49 -13.40 -18.08 -5.31
N GLY A 50 -12.27 -18.73 -5.62
CA GLY A 50 -11.86 -19.04 -6.99
C GLY A 50 -11.12 -17.93 -7.73
N CYS A 51 -10.82 -16.79 -7.10
CA CYS A 51 -10.12 -15.70 -7.79
C CYS A 51 -8.67 -16.08 -8.11
N MET A 52 -8.30 -15.99 -9.39
CA MET A 52 -6.96 -16.33 -9.88
C MET A 52 -6.09 -15.10 -10.21
N ALA A 53 -6.57 -13.89 -9.93
CA ALA A 53 -5.84 -12.66 -10.20
C ALA A 53 -4.53 -12.62 -9.42
N ARG A 54 -3.46 -12.19 -10.11
CA ARG A 54 -2.11 -12.09 -9.56
C ARG A 54 -1.46 -10.78 -10.00
N ILE A 55 -0.53 -10.32 -9.18
CA ILE A 55 0.40 -9.24 -9.51
C ILE A 55 1.81 -9.65 -9.08
N ALA A 56 2.82 -9.02 -9.65
CA ALA A 56 4.19 -9.07 -9.14
C ALA A 56 4.67 -7.66 -8.86
N THR A 57 5.47 -7.47 -7.81
CA THR A 57 6.12 -6.21 -7.52
C THR A 57 7.64 -6.37 -7.46
N ARG A 58 8.34 -5.29 -7.81
CA ARG A 58 9.80 -5.16 -7.69
C ARG A 58 10.09 -3.82 -7.01
N GLY A 59 10.75 -3.86 -5.85
CA GLY A 59 10.92 -2.67 -5.01
C GLY A 59 9.58 -2.04 -4.62
N TYR A 60 9.53 -0.71 -4.60
CA TYR A 60 8.39 0.05 -4.07
C TYR A 60 7.39 0.55 -5.13
N ASN A 61 7.81 0.67 -6.40
CA ASN A 61 7.01 1.38 -7.42
C ASN A 61 6.75 0.58 -8.70
N LEU A 62 7.38 -0.60 -8.87
CA LEU A 62 7.18 -1.41 -10.08
C LEU A 62 6.17 -2.52 -9.81
N LEU A 63 5.11 -2.56 -10.62
CA LEU A 63 4.05 -3.55 -10.56
C LEU A 63 3.82 -4.16 -11.95
N LYS A 64 3.61 -5.48 -11.97
CA LYS A 64 3.22 -6.25 -13.16
C LYS A 64 1.93 -6.98 -12.84
N ALA A 65 0.84 -6.58 -13.48
CA ALA A 65 -0.41 -7.34 -13.43
C ALA A 65 -0.32 -8.54 -14.36
N PHE A 66 -0.81 -9.70 -13.90
CA PHE A 66 -1.02 -10.85 -14.76
C PHE A 66 -2.42 -10.76 -15.35
N GLY A 67 -2.60 -11.12 -16.64
CA GLY A 67 -3.86 -10.97 -17.37
C GLY A 67 -5.04 -11.84 -16.92
N ARG A 68 -5.02 -12.37 -15.69
CA ARG A 68 -6.15 -13.09 -15.10
C ARG A 68 -7.06 -12.07 -14.41
N PRO A 69 -8.28 -11.83 -14.91
CA PRO A 69 -9.20 -10.88 -14.31
C PRO A 69 -9.71 -11.36 -12.95
N HIS A 70 -10.23 -10.43 -12.15
CA HIS A 70 -10.99 -10.77 -10.95
C HIS A 70 -12.38 -11.28 -11.34
N ASN A 71 -12.87 -12.27 -10.62
CA ASN A 71 -14.22 -12.83 -10.77
C ASN A 71 -15.17 -12.35 -9.66
N HIS A 72 -14.80 -11.29 -8.94
CA HIS A 72 -15.56 -10.72 -7.84
C HIS A 72 -15.36 -9.19 -7.83
N PRO A 73 -16.32 -8.43 -7.30
CA PRO A 73 -16.14 -6.99 -7.12
C PRO A 73 -15.03 -6.69 -6.09
N PRO A 74 -14.43 -5.49 -6.13
CA PRO A 74 -13.50 -5.06 -5.09
C PRO A 74 -14.16 -5.15 -3.70
N PRO A 75 -13.45 -5.65 -2.69
CA PRO A 75 -14.00 -5.69 -1.34
C PRO A 75 -14.27 -4.27 -0.84
N VAL A 76 -15.47 -4.05 -0.28
CA VAL A 76 -15.78 -2.77 0.36
C VAL A 76 -14.77 -2.52 1.49
N PRO A 77 -14.14 -1.34 1.56
CA PRO A 77 -13.23 -1.03 2.66
C PRO A 77 -14.04 -1.04 3.96
N CYS A 78 -13.82 -2.08 4.77
CA CYS A 78 -14.46 -2.16 6.08
C CYS A 78 -14.02 -0.92 6.89
N ARG A 79 -14.97 -0.04 7.27
CA ARG A 79 -14.78 1.28 7.92
C ARG A 79 -13.98 1.27 9.24
N LYS A 80 -13.46 0.13 9.68
CA LYS A 80 -12.81 -0.05 10.99
C LYS A 80 -11.49 0.73 11.13
N ASN A 81 -10.87 1.18 10.03
CA ASN A 81 -9.56 1.87 10.06
C ASN A 81 -9.57 3.36 9.68
N LEU A 82 -10.71 3.99 9.35
CA LEU A 82 -10.75 5.45 9.13
C LEU A 82 -10.45 6.22 10.43
N ARG A 83 -10.81 5.64 11.58
CA ARG A 83 -10.56 6.23 12.91
C ARG A 83 -9.07 6.38 13.25
N LYS A 84 -8.18 5.59 12.65
CA LYS A 84 -6.73 5.67 12.92
C LYS A 84 -6.03 6.71 12.05
N LYS A 85 -6.55 6.99 10.84
CA LYS A 85 -5.96 7.99 9.93
C LYS A 85 -6.16 9.42 10.46
N ILE A 86 -7.28 9.69 11.14
CA ILE A 86 -7.58 11.01 11.73
C ILE A 86 -6.65 11.38 12.90
N LYS A 87 -6.05 10.41 13.62
CA LYS A 87 -5.17 10.71 14.77
C LYS A 87 -3.71 10.99 14.41
N LYS A 88 -3.25 10.66 13.20
CA LYS A 88 -1.84 10.87 12.81
C LYS A 88 -1.58 12.27 12.22
N GLU A 89 -2.63 13.06 12.03
CA GLU A 89 -2.61 14.32 11.30
C GLU A 89 -2.93 15.54 12.21
N ARG A 90 -2.56 15.46 13.50
CA ARG A 90 -2.42 16.66 14.35
C ARG A 90 -0.95 17.05 14.44
N SER A 91 -0.59 17.95 13.52
CA SER A 91 0.45 19.00 13.55
C SER A 91 1.86 18.67 14.05
N PRO A 92 2.92 18.83 13.23
CA PRO A 92 4.15 19.41 13.75
C PRO A 92 3.87 20.91 14.01
N THR A 93 3.99 21.33 15.27
CA THR A 93 4.13 22.75 15.61
C THR A 93 5.42 23.27 14.98
N PRO A 94 5.41 24.32 14.13
CA PRO A 94 6.62 25.10 13.95
C PRO A 94 6.79 25.97 15.20
N GLU A 95 7.65 25.49 16.09
CA GLU A 95 8.31 26.31 17.09
C GLU A 95 9.20 27.34 16.37
N TYR A 96 8.78 28.60 16.35
CA TYR A 96 9.63 29.70 15.92
C TYR A 96 10.32 30.32 17.15
N PRO A 97 11.66 30.44 17.17
CA PRO A 97 12.37 31.11 18.24
C PRO A 97 12.07 32.61 18.22
N ALA A 98 11.91 33.18 19.42
CA ALA A 98 11.71 34.60 19.66
C ALA A 98 12.90 35.43 19.16
N LEU A 99 12.65 36.44 18.31
CA LEU A 99 13.54 37.60 18.18
C LEU A 99 12.75 38.89 17.92
N ALA A 100 13.24 39.93 18.59
CA ALA A 100 12.70 41.25 18.83
C ALA A 100 12.46 42.15 17.60
N SER A 101 11.50 43.08 17.75
CA SER A 101 11.60 44.47 17.29
C SER A 101 10.66 45.31 18.17
N VAL A 102 11.22 46.07 19.12
CA VAL A 102 11.40 47.54 19.06
C VAL A 102 10.07 48.29 18.98
N MET A 103 9.65 48.88 20.10
CA MET A 103 8.77 50.05 20.11
C MET A 103 9.53 51.18 20.82
N ILE A 104 9.89 52.18 20.02
CA ILE A 104 10.42 53.48 20.40
C ILE A 104 9.23 54.44 20.55
N LEU A 105 9.39 55.37 21.49
CA LEU A 105 8.56 56.51 21.93
C LEU A 105 7.63 56.22 23.12
#